data_AF-A0A7K0XJF8-F1
#
_entry.id   AF-A0A7K0XJF8-F1
#
_cell.length_a   1.000
_cell.length_b   1.000
_cell.length_c   1.000
_cell.angle_alpha   90.00
_cell.angle_beta   90.00
_cell.angle_gamma   90.00
#
_symmetry.space_group_name_H-M   'P 1'
#
loop_
_entity.id
_entity.type
_entity.pdbx_description
1 polymer ?
#
loop_
_entity_poly.entity_id
_entity_poly.type
_entity_poly.pdbx_seq_one_letter_code
_entity_poly.pdbx_strand_id
1 'polypeptide(L)'
;MSVTDEGYVLTTLIALFAIMGVLSLPPVFLSVTATMSAAERRKTALQTALTVGIVMVVSYFIGDTILDIFKIDPEAFRVAGALVVA
;
A
#
# COMPACT_ATOMS: atom_id res chain seq x y z
N MET A 1 23.68 -18.26 17.54
CA MET A 1 23.70 -18.45 16.08
C MET A 1 23.40 -17.10 15.45
N SER A 2 24.45 -16.32 15.18
CA SER A 2 24.35 -14.97 14.62
C SER A 2 24.02 -15.10 13.13
N VAL A 3 22.72 -15.15 12.84
CA VAL A 3 22.21 -15.00 11.48
C VAL A 3 22.50 -13.55 11.10
N THR A 4 23.60 -13.32 10.39
CA THR A 4 24.04 -11.98 9.97
C THR A 4 22.91 -11.23 9.28
N ASP A 5 22.52 -10.15 9.93
CA ASP A 5 21.25 -9.42 9.85
C ASP A 5 20.97 -8.67 8.53
N GLU A 6 21.87 -8.68 7.54
CA GLU A 6 21.73 -7.86 6.32
C GLU A 6 20.75 -8.46 5.29
N GLY A 7 20.77 -9.79 5.10
CA GLY A 7 19.90 -10.48 4.12
C GLY A 7 18.43 -10.54 4.55
N TYR A 8 18.19 -10.54 5.87
CA TYR A 8 16.83 -10.59 6.43
C TYR A 8 16.09 -9.27 6.24
N VAL A 9 16.78 -8.14 6.46
CA VAL A 9 16.23 -6.79 6.23
C VAL A 9 15.86 -6.60 4.77
N LEU A 10 16.72 -7.04 3.84
CA LEU A 10 16.46 -6.96 2.41
C LEU A 10 15.22 -7.78 2.00
N THR A 11 15.13 -9.03 2.47
CA THR A 11 14.00 -9.91 2.16
C THR A 11 12.69 -9.37 2.73
N THR A 12 12.74 -8.84 3.96
CA THR A 12 11.58 -8.21 4.62
C THR A 12 11.15 -6.95 3.87
N LEU A 13 12.09 -6.13 3.40
CA LEU A 13 11.78 -4.95 2.58
C LEU A 13 11.14 -5.34 1.24
N ILE A 14 11.70 -6.33 0.55
CA ILE A 14 11.14 -6.82 -0.72
C ILE A 14 9.73 -7.37 -0.51
N ALA A 15 9.52 -8.17 0.54
CA ALA A 15 8.21 -8.69 0.91
C ALA A 15 7.23 -7.57 1.27
N LEU A 16 7.67 -6.56 2.02
CA LEU A 16 6.85 -5.39 2.37
C LEU A 16 6.43 -4.61 1.12
N PHE A 17 7.35 -4.34 0.20
CA PHE A 17 7.03 -3.66 -1.06
C PHE A 17 6.09 -4.46 -1.96
N ALA A 18 6.24 -5.78 -1.99
CA ALA A 18 5.35 -6.67 -2.71
C ALA A 18 3.93 -6.65 -2.12
N ILE A 19 3.80 -6.79 -0.81
CA ILE A 19 2.50 -6.76 -0.10
C ILE A 19 1.81 -5.40 -0.24
N MET A 20 2.56 -4.30 -0.14
CA MET A 20 2.02 -2.94 -0.29
C MET A 20 1.70 -2.56 -1.74
N GLY A 21 2.09 -3.38 -2.73
CA GLY A 21 1.84 -3.09 -4.15
C GLY A 21 2.54 -1.82 -4.66
N VAL A 22 3.64 -1.39 -4.03
CA VAL A 22 4.30 -0.11 -4.37
C VAL A 22 4.78 -0.07 -5.83
N LEU A 23 5.21 -1.22 -6.35
CA LEU A 23 5.73 -1.34 -7.72
C LEU A 23 4.65 -1.16 -8.80
N SER A 24 3.36 -1.42 -8.51
CA SER A 24 2.28 -1.33 -9.49
C SER A 24 1.75 0.10 -9.67
N LEU A 25 1.92 0.97 -8.67
CA LEU A 25 1.35 2.31 -8.66
C LEU A 25 1.87 3.22 -9.80
N PRO A 26 3.20 3.37 -10.05
CA PRO A 26 3.69 4.24 -11.12
C PRO A 26 3.24 3.83 -12.54
N PRO A 27 3.38 2.56 -12.98
CA PRO A 27 2.97 2.17 -14.33
C PRO A 27 1.45 2.21 -14.52
N VAL A 28 0.66 1.90 -13.47
CA VAL A 28 -0.81 2.02 -13.52
C VAL A 28 -1.23 3.48 -13.66
N PHE A 29 -0.61 4.38 -12.90
CA PHE A 29 -0.89 5.81 -13.05
C PHE A 29 -0.50 6.32 -14.45
N LEU A 30 0.66 5.88 -14.96
CA LEU A 30 1.11 6.26 -16.30
C LEU A 30 0.21 5.67 -17.40
N SER A 31 -0.27 4.43 -17.28
CA SER A 31 -1.14 3.81 -18.29
C SER A 31 -2.51 4.48 -18.35
N VAL A 32 -3.07 4.86 -17.20
CA VAL A 32 -4.35 5.56 -17.11
C VAL A 32 -4.24 7.02 -17.57
N THR A 33 -3.09 7.66 -17.36
CA THR A 33 -2.87 9.08 -17.74
C THR A 33 -2.20 9.27 -19.11
N ALA A 34 -1.86 8.18 -19.82
CA ALA A 34 -1.12 8.23 -21.09
C ALA A 34 -1.85 8.96 -22.22
N THR A 35 -3.19 8.95 -22.21
CA THR A 35 -4.03 9.60 -23.24
C THR A 35 -4.47 11.02 -22.87
N MET A 36 -4.11 11.49 -21.67
CA MET A 36 -4.58 12.79 -21.14
C MET A 36 -3.64 13.93 -21.52
N SER A 37 -4.19 15.14 -21.68
CA SER A 37 -3.38 16.35 -21.86
C SER A 37 -2.58 16.69 -20.58
N ALA A 38 -1.50 17.47 -20.71
CA ALA A 38 -0.66 17.86 -19.57
C ALA A 38 -1.44 18.59 -18.45
N ALA A 39 -2.48 19.35 -18.82
CA ALA A 39 -3.36 20.04 -17.88
C ALA A 39 -4.27 19.06 -17.13
N GLU A 40 -4.85 18.08 -17.82
CA GLU A 40 -5.71 17.06 -17.22
C GLU A 40 -4.92 16.10 -16.35
N ARG A 41 -3.72 15.69 -16.77
CA ARG A 41 -2.82 14.84 -15.97
C ARG A 41 -2.50 15.46 -14.61
N ARG A 42 -2.28 16.78 -14.55
CA ARG A 42 -2.01 17.49 -13.28
C ARG A 42 -3.24 17.54 -12.38
N LYS A 43 -4.43 17.69 -12.95
CA LYS A 43 -5.71 17.64 -12.21
C LYS A 43 -5.96 16.24 -11.65
N THR A 44 -5.76 15.20 -12.46
CA THR A 44 -5.87 13.80 -12.01
C THR A 44 -4.85 13.49 -10.93
N ALA A 45 -3.59 13.91 -11.06
CA ALA A 45 -2.56 13.71 -10.04
C ALA A 45 -2.97 14.32 -8.68
N LEU A 46 -3.52 15.54 -8.69
CA LEU A 46 -4.03 16.21 -7.48
C LEU A 46 -5.24 15.48 -6.89
N GLN A 47 -6.19 15.04 -7.72
CA GLN A 47 -7.36 14.29 -7.26
C GLN A 47 -6.96 12.93 -6.66
N THR A 48 -6.01 12.22 -7.29
CA THR A 48 -5.47 10.96 -6.78
C THR A 48 -4.76 11.20 -5.45
N ALA A 49 -3.88 12.19 -5.36
CA ALA A 49 -3.18 12.51 -4.12
C ALA A 49 -4.14 12.90 -2.99
N LEU A 50 -5.16 13.71 -3.28
CA LEU A 50 -6.17 14.11 -2.31
C LEU A 50 -7.00 12.91 -1.84
N THR A 51 -7.45 12.07 -2.78
CA THR A 51 -8.21 10.85 -2.47
C THR A 51 -7.40 9.91 -1.59
N VAL A 52 -6.15 9.63 -1.96
CA VAL A 52 -5.25 8.78 -1.16
C VAL A 52 -5.00 9.39 0.22
N GLY A 53 -4.79 10.70 0.31
CA GLY A 53 -4.63 11.41 1.58
C GLY A 53 -5.85 11.28 2.48
N ILE A 54 -7.05 11.48 1.93
CA ILE A 54 -8.31 11.32 2.68
C ILE A 54 -8.47 9.87 3.15
N VAL A 55 -8.25 8.89 2.26
CA VAL A 55 -8.32 7.46 2.63
C VAL A 55 -7.32 7.13 3.74
N MET A 56 -6.08 7.64 3.67
CA MET A 56 -5.10 7.44 4.75
C MET A 56 -5.57 8.04 6.07
N VAL A 57 -6.07 9.28 6.07
CA VAL A 57 -6.57 9.94 7.28
C VAL A 57 -7.75 9.17 7.87
N VAL A 58 -8.72 8.80 7.05
CA VAL A 58 -9.90 8.05 7.48
C VAL A 58 -9.50 6.67 8.01
N SER A 59 -8.65 5.94 7.28
CA SER A 59 -8.15 4.62 7.72
C SER A 59 -7.30 4.70 8.98
N TYR A 60 -6.57 5.80 9.21
CA TYR A 60 -5.83 6.00 10.46
C TYR A 60 -6.77 6.13 11.66
N PHE A 61 -7.86 6.89 11.53
CA PHE A 61 -8.79 7.10 12.64
C PHE A 61 -9.78 5.95 12.84
N ILE A 62 -10.19 5.28 11.78
CA ILE A 62 -11.28 4.27 11.80
C ILE A 62 -10.74 2.84 11.68
N GLY A 63 -9.49 2.66 11.23
CA GLY A 63 -8.92 1.34 10.95
C GLY A 63 -8.92 0.40 12.16
N ASP A 64 -8.52 0.91 13.32
CA ASP A 64 -8.52 0.17 14.59
C ASP A 64 -9.95 -0.26 14.98
N THR A 65 -10.90 0.66 14.90
CA THR A 65 -12.31 0.40 15.17
C THR A 65 -12.93 -0.62 14.23
N ILE A 66 -12.55 -0.61 12.94
CA ILE A 66 -13.02 -1.62 11.97
C ILE A 66 -12.47 -3.00 12.36
N LEU A 67 -11.19 -3.10 12.69
CA LEU A 67 -10.55 -4.38 13.05
C LEU A 67 -11.15 -4.97 14.34
N ASP A 68 -11.44 -4.12 15.32
CA ASP A 68 -12.09 -4.52 16.57
C ASP A 68 -13.51 -5.08 16.35
N ILE A 69 -14.29 -4.48 15.45
CA ILE A 69 -15.65 -4.97 15.12
C ILE A 69 -15.61 -6.38 14.53
N PHE A 70 -14.59 -6.67 13.71
CA PHE A 70 -14.42 -8.00 13.11
C PHE A 70 -13.69 -9.00 14.04
N LYS A 71 -13.23 -8.56 15.22
CA LYS A 71 -12.33 -9.33 16.11
C LYS A 71 -11.10 -9.87 15.37
N ILE A 72 -10.63 -9.13 14.38
CA ILE A 72 -9.44 -9.49 13.61
C ILE A 72 -8.27 -8.80 14.26
N ASP A 73 -7.33 -9.58 14.79
CA ASP A 73 -6.04 -9.04 15.18
C ASP A 73 -5.35 -8.44 13.95
N PRO A 74 -4.87 -7.18 14.01
CA PRO A 74 -4.11 -6.56 12.92
C PRO A 74 -2.95 -7.43 12.43
N GLU A 75 -2.39 -8.21 13.35
CA GLU A 75 -1.31 -9.16 13.09
C GLU A 75 -1.78 -10.37 12.26
N ALA A 76 -2.98 -10.90 12.52
CA ALA A 76 -3.59 -11.97 11.73
C ALA A 76 -3.89 -11.50 10.29
N PHE A 77 -4.32 -10.25 10.12
CA PHE A 77 -4.60 -9.69 8.80
C PHE A 77 -3.31 -9.49 7.98
N ARG A 78 -2.21 -9.07 8.62
CA ARG A 78 -0.89 -9.00 7.97
C ARG A 78 -0.41 -10.38 7.51
N VAL A 79 -0.61 -11.42 8.32
CA VAL A 79 -0.25 -12.80 7.96
C VAL A 79 -1.12 -13.33 6.82
N ALA A 80 -2.44 -13.11 6.87
CA ALA A 80 -3.35 -13.52 5.80
C ALA A 80 -3.05 -12.80 4.47
N GLY A 81 -2.77 -11.50 4.51
CA GLY A 81 -2.35 -10.75 3.33
C GLY A 81 -1.02 -11.26 2.75
N ALA A 82 -0.05 -11.59 3.60
CA ALA A 82 1.19 -12.22 3.17
C ALA A 82 0.95 -13.60 2.52
N LEU A 83 0.02 -14.40 3.05
CA LEU A 83 -0.33 -15.71 2.50
C LEU A 83 -1.03 -15.62 1.13
N VAL A 84 -1.83 -14.58 0.88
CA VAL A 84 -2.53 -14.39 -0.41
C VAL A 84 -1.58 -13.93 -1.52
N VAL A 85 -0.52 -13.22 -1.16
CA VAL A 85 0.49 -12.70 -2.10
C VAL A 85 1.62 -13.71 -2.37
N ALA A 86 1.90 -14.61 -1.41
CA ALA A 86 2.91 -15.68 -1.52
C ALA A 86 2.44 -16.84 -2.41
#